data_AF-A0A3A5UQ82-F1
#
_entry.id   AF-A0A3A5UQ82-F1
#
_cell.length_a   1.000
_cell.length_b   1.000
_cell.length_c   1.000
_cell.angle_alpha   90.00
_cell.angle_beta   90.00
_cell.angle_gamma   90.00
#
_symmetry.space_group_name_H-M   'P 1'
#
loop_
_entity.id
_entity.type
_entity.pdbx_description
1 polymer ?
#
loop_
_entity_poly.entity_id
_entity_poly.type
_entity_poly.pdbx_seq_one_letter_code
_entity_poly.pdbx_strand_id
1 'polypeptide(L)'
;DSGTCSVGDHDKTIVANHNAYSYMSERYDIEIVTVNGLDPEGEPSAQDIVNVINHIKENEITVLFVEEYTNENAVNSIVEDTGVSIEKLYTMEMAPIDTNDNYLSLMNKNLNNLVNGIGC
;
A
#
# COMPACT_ATOMS: atom_id res chain seq x y z
N ASP A 1 18.78 22.74 -5.07
CA ASP A 1 18.09 21.47 -5.32
C ASP A 1 19.11 20.35 -5.51
N SER A 2 19.38 19.56 -4.47
CA SER A 2 20.40 18.49 -4.45
C SER A 2 19.84 17.09 -4.65
N GLY A 3 18.56 16.93 -4.99
CA GLY A 3 17.97 15.62 -5.34
C GLY A 3 18.07 14.55 -4.25
N THR A 4 18.34 14.94 -3.01
CA THR A 4 18.35 14.04 -1.87
C THR A 4 17.02 14.20 -1.15
N CYS A 5 16.05 13.31 -1.40
CA CYS A 5 15.08 13.05 -0.35
C CYS A 5 15.82 12.34 0.77
N SER A 6 16.36 13.14 1.69
CA SER A 6 16.66 12.60 3.00
C SER A 6 15.31 12.25 3.58
N VAL A 7 15.07 10.96 3.83
CA VAL A 7 14.10 10.50 4.84
C VAL A 7 14.67 11.01 6.18
N GLY A 8 14.70 12.34 6.35
CA GLY A 8 15.32 13.02 7.48
C GLY A 8 14.47 12.73 8.69
N ASP A 9 14.95 11.89 9.60
CA ASP A 9 14.22 11.45 10.79
C ASP A 9 12.79 10.93 10.52
N HIS A 10 12.46 10.59 9.27
CA HIS A 10 11.15 10.10 8.84
C HIS A 10 11.14 8.58 8.98
N ASP A 11 10.17 8.05 9.74
CA ASP A 11 9.94 6.61 9.85
C ASP A 11 9.61 6.04 8.47
N LYS A 12 10.42 5.09 8.00
CA LYS A 12 10.19 4.36 6.74
C LYS A 12 9.17 3.25 6.93
N THR A 13 8.10 3.53 7.66
CA THR A 13 7.05 2.58 7.98
C THR A 13 5.88 2.84 7.05
N ILE A 14 5.48 1.84 6.28
CA ILE A 14 4.29 1.89 5.43
C ILE A 14 3.27 0.88 5.91
N VAL A 15 2.00 1.14 5.58
CA VAL A 15 0.91 0.23 5.89
C VAL A 15 0.37 -0.38 4.60
N ALA A 16 0.32 -1.70 4.51
CA ALA A 16 -0.14 -2.42 3.32
C ALA A 16 -1.24 -3.43 3.64
N ASN A 17 -2.12 -3.73 2.70
CA ASN A 17 -3.18 -4.72 2.88
C ASN A 17 -2.72 -6.19 2.83
N HIS A 18 -1.50 -6.44 2.35
CA HIS A 18 -0.93 -7.79 2.22
C HIS A 18 0.56 -7.81 2.59
N ASN A 19 1.00 -8.91 3.19
CA ASN A 19 2.38 -9.10 3.66
C ASN A 19 3.25 -9.82 2.60
N ALA A 20 3.38 -9.23 1.41
CA ALA A 20 4.08 -9.85 0.27
C ALA A 20 5.49 -9.27 0.00
N TYR A 21 5.96 -8.36 0.85
CA TYR A 21 7.05 -7.43 0.49
C TYR A 21 8.31 -7.57 1.37
N SER A 22 8.48 -8.68 2.08
CA SER A 22 9.56 -8.89 3.06
C SER A 22 10.96 -8.69 2.48
N TYR A 23 11.23 -9.17 1.26
CA TYR A 23 12.54 -8.95 0.62
C TYR A 23 12.81 -7.46 0.31
N MET A 24 11.79 -6.68 -0.03
CA MET A 24 11.92 -5.24 -0.23
C MET A 24 12.15 -4.53 1.10
N SER A 25 11.40 -4.92 2.13
CA SER A 25 11.54 -4.44 3.50
C SER A 25 12.98 -4.60 3.99
N GLU A 26 13.52 -5.83 3.91
CA GLU A 26 14.90 -6.12 4.34
C GLU A 26 15.95 -5.39 3.50
N ARG A 27 15.76 -5.32 2.19
CA ARG A 27 16.77 -4.75 1.29
C ARG A 27 16.86 -3.23 1.36
N TYR A 28 15.74 -2.55 1.56
CA TYR A 28 15.65 -1.10 1.53
C TYR A 28 15.39 -0.46 2.89
N ASP A 29 15.37 -1.27 3.95
CA ASP A 29 15.18 -0.82 5.33
C ASP A 29 13.84 -0.07 5.46
N ILE A 30 12.77 -0.67 4.93
CA ILE A 30 11.39 -0.17 4.98
C ILE A 30 10.62 -1.11 5.89
N GLU A 31 9.99 -0.59 6.95
CA GLU A 31 9.08 -1.37 7.76
C GLU A 31 7.71 -1.44 7.09
N ILE A 32 7.12 -2.63 7.01
CA ILE A 32 5.82 -2.83 6.37
C ILE A 32 4.88 -3.43 7.40
N VAL A 33 3.92 -2.63 7.85
CA VAL A 33 2.86 -3.05 8.75
C VAL A 33 1.69 -3.53 7.91
N THR A 34 1.22 -4.75 8.15
CA THR A 34 0.11 -5.31 7.38
C THR A 34 -1.22 -5.13 8.09
N VAL A 35 -2.20 -4.60 7.37
CA VAL A 35 -3.60 -4.58 7.80
C VAL A 35 -4.36 -5.67 7.06
N ASN A 36 -4.75 -6.70 7.80
CA ASN A 36 -5.53 -7.80 7.26
C ASN A 36 -7.01 -7.41 7.14
N GLY A 37 -7.71 -7.98 6.16
CA GLY A 37 -9.15 -7.77 5.95
C GLY A 37 -9.51 -7.24 4.56
N LEU A 38 -8.52 -6.90 3.74
CA LEU A 38 -8.69 -6.57 2.32
C LEU A 38 -7.95 -7.58 1.46
N ASP A 39 -8.39 -8.84 1.56
CA ASP A 39 -7.82 -9.93 0.78
C ASP A 39 -7.92 -9.60 -0.72
N PRO A 40 -6.81 -9.58 -1.47
CA PRO A 40 -6.85 -9.36 -2.92
C PRO A 40 -7.46 -10.55 -3.68
N GLU A 41 -7.50 -11.75 -3.10
CA GLU A 41 -8.00 -12.97 -3.75
C GLU A 41 -9.49 -13.23 -3.49
N GLY A 42 -10.16 -12.39 -2.69
CA GLY A 42 -11.55 -12.58 -2.28
C GLY A 42 -12.30 -11.29 -1.99
N GLU A 43 -13.63 -11.39 -1.90
CA GLU A 43 -14.45 -10.24 -1.50
C GLU A 43 -14.34 -10.04 0.03
N PRO A 44 -13.91 -8.86 0.51
CA PRO A 44 -13.84 -8.59 1.93
C PRO A 44 -15.24 -8.52 2.55
N SER A 45 -15.40 -9.01 3.78
CA SER A 45 -16.68 -8.87 4.47
C SER A 45 -16.86 -7.43 4.99
N ALA A 46 -18.11 -7.03 5.25
CA ALA A 46 -18.38 -5.74 5.86
C ALA A 46 -17.69 -5.57 7.23
N GLN A 47 -17.51 -6.67 7.97
CA GLN A 47 -16.79 -6.64 9.25
C GLN A 47 -15.29 -6.39 9.03
N ASP A 48 -14.70 -6.95 7.98
CA ASP A 48 -13.29 -6.73 7.65
C ASP A 48 -13.03 -5.28 7.28
N ILE A 49 -13.91 -4.67 6.48
CA ILE A 49 -13.85 -3.24 6.14
C ILE A 49 -13.90 -2.39 7.41
N VAL A 50 -14.81 -2.67 8.34
CA VAL A 50 -14.91 -1.95 9.62
C VAL A 50 -13.63 -2.09 10.45
N ASN A 51 -13.04 -3.30 10.50
CA ASN A 51 -11.80 -3.53 11.22
C ASN A 51 -10.64 -2.70 10.65
N VAL A 52 -10.54 -2.63 9.32
CA VAL A 52 -9.54 -1.82 8.61
C VAL A 52 -9.75 -0.33 8.90
N ILE A 53 -10.98 0.17 8.83
CA ILE A 53 -11.32 1.57 9.16
C ILE A 53 -10.92 1.92 10.59
N ASN A 54 -11.23 1.06 11.55
CA ASN A 54 -10.86 1.27 12.94
C ASN A 54 -9.34 1.28 13.12
N HIS A 55 -8.63 0.34 12.49
CA HIS A 55 -7.18 0.29 12.55
C HIS A 55 -6.53 1.56 11.98
N ILE A 56 -7.03 2.07 10.85
CA ILE A 56 -6.57 3.34 10.24
C ILE A 56 -6.78 4.51 11.20
N LYS A 57 -7.97 4.62 11.81
CA LYS A 57 -8.30 5.71 12.75
C LYS A 57 -7.49 5.64 14.04
N GLU A 58 -7.31 4.45 14.60
CA GLU A 58 -6.60 4.23 15.87
C GLU A 58 -5.09 4.49 15.76
N ASN A 59 -4.50 4.22 14.59
CA ASN A 59 -3.06 4.38 14.35
C ASN A 59 -2.71 5.61 13.51
N GLU A 60 -3.68 6.51 13.28
CA GLU A 60 -3.51 7.76 12.54
C GLU A 60 -2.85 7.56 11.16
N ILE A 61 -3.21 6.47 10.48
CA ILE A 61 -2.61 6.10 9.19
C ILE A 61 -3.07 7.09 8.11
N THR A 62 -2.11 7.72 7.44
CA THR A 62 -2.37 8.73 6.40
C THR A 62 -2.34 8.15 4.98
N VAL A 63 -1.58 7.08 4.76
CA VAL A 63 -1.45 6.39 3.47
C VAL A 63 -1.61 4.88 3.67
N LEU A 64 -2.50 4.26 2.90
CA LEU A 64 -2.68 2.81 2.83
C LEU A 64 -2.24 2.32 1.44
N PHE A 65 -1.32 1.36 1.42
CA PHE A 65 -0.93 0.65 0.22
C PHE A 65 -1.87 -0.54 -0.01
N VAL A 66 -2.45 -0.61 -1.21
CA VAL A 66 -3.32 -1.72 -1.63
C VAL A 66 -2.77 -2.38 -2.90
N GLU A 67 -3.18 -3.62 -3.13
CA GLU A 67 -2.78 -4.32 -4.35
C GLU A 67 -3.58 -3.88 -5.57
N GLU A 68 -3.08 -4.26 -6.75
CA GLU A 68 -3.73 -3.98 -8.02
C GLU A 68 -5.15 -4.57 -8.11
N TYR A 69 -5.37 -5.73 -7.50
CA TYR A 69 -6.63 -6.50 -7.59
C TYR A 69 -7.53 -6.35 -6.36
N THR A 70 -7.18 -5.50 -5.40
CA THR A 70 -8.03 -5.24 -4.24
C THR A 70 -9.37 -4.64 -4.68
N ASN A 71 -10.48 -5.09 -4.08
CA ASN A 71 -11.82 -4.63 -4.42
C ASN A 71 -11.97 -3.11 -4.27
N GLU A 72 -12.29 -2.43 -5.37
CA GLU A 72 -12.39 -0.95 -5.41
C GLU A 72 -13.52 -0.39 -4.54
N ASN A 73 -14.65 -1.10 -4.38
CA ASN A 73 -15.75 -0.63 -3.54
C ASN A 73 -15.37 -0.64 -2.05
N ALA A 74 -14.61 -1.65 -1.61
CA ALA A 74 -14.07 -1.72 -0.26
C ALA A 74 -13.06 -0.60 -0.01
N VAL A 75 -12.15 -0.35 -0.96
CA VAL A 75 -11.19 0.76 -0.90
C VAL A 75 -11.91 2.11 -0.82
N ASN A 76 -12.90 2.34 -1.68
CA ASN A 76 -13.68 3.58 -1.69
C ASN A 76 -14.38 3.82 -0.34
N SER A 77 -14.98 2.77 0.23
CA SER A 77 -15.65 2.86 1.54
C SER A 77 -14.66 3.27 2.65
N ILE A 78 -13.44 2.72 2.63
CA ILE A 78 -12.38 3.08 3.57
C ILE A 78 -11.97 4.54 3.40
N VAL A 79 -11.74 4.99 2.17
CA VAL A 79 -11.36 6.38 1.88
C VAL A 79 -12.43 7.36 2.33
N GLU A 80 -13.70 7.07 2.06
CA GLU A 80 -14.83 7.91 2.47
C GLU A 80 -14.92 8.05 3.99
N ASP A 81 -14.71 6.96 4.74
CA ASP A 81 -14.85 6.96 6.20
C ASP A 81 -13.61 7.42 6.97
N THR A 82 -12.42 7.40 6.36
CA THR A 82 -11.14 7.68 7.03
C THR A 82 -10.42 8.91 6.49
N GLY A 83 -10.61 9.24 5.21
CA GLY A 83 -9.82 10.24 4.50
C GLY A 83 -8.38 9.79 4.19
N VAL A 84 -8.06 8.50 4.35
CA VAL A 84 -6.72 7.96 4.02
C VAL A 84 -6.44 8.12 2.52
N SER A 85 -5.18 8.38 2.17
CA SER A 85 -4.73 8.32 0.78
C SER A 85 -4.40 6.88 0.40
N ILE A 86 -4.65 6.51 -0.86
CA ILE A 86 -4.38 5.17 -1.37
C ILE A 86 -3.21 5.21 -2.35
N GLU A 87 -2.24 4.33 -2.14
CA GLU A 87 -1.18 4.03 -3.08
C GLU A 87 -1.25 2.56 -3.51
N LYS A 88 -0.74 2.24 -4.70
CA LYS A 88 -0.66 0.84 -5.15
C LYS A 88 0.69 0.23 -4.80
N LEU A 89 0.70 -1.02 -4.33
CA LEU A 89 1.90 -1.83 -4.23
C LEU A 89 1.64 -3.15 -4.97
N TYR A 90 2.47 -3.44 -5.96
CA TYR A 90 2.30 -4.53 -6.90
C TYR A 90 3.12 -5.75 -6.45
N THR A 91 2.45 -6.87 -6.21
CA THR A 91 3.08 -8.17 -5.87
C THR A 91 3.58 -8.92 -7.10
N MET A 92 2.97 -8.67 -8.26
CA MET A 92 3.24 -9.38 -9.52
C MET A 92 2.93 -10.89 -9.45
N GLU A 93 2.03 -11.29 -8.55
CA GLU A 93 1.54 -12.67 -8.42
C GLU A 93 0.61 -13.07 -9.58
N MET A 94 -0.07 -12.08 -10.18
CA MET A 94 -0.93 -12.22 -11.34
C MET A 94 -0.41 -11.40 -12.53
N ALA A 95 -0.86 -11.75 -13.74
CA ALA A 95 -0.54 -11.00 -14.95
C ALA A 95 -1.18 -9.61 -14.89
N PRO A 96 -0.44 -8.51 -15.11
CA PRO A 96 -0.90 -7.15 -14.85
C PRO A 96 -2.17 -6.80 -15.61
N ILE A 97 -2.98 -5.89 -15.05
CA ILE A 97 -4.20 -5.39 -15.70
C ILE A 97 -3.83 -4.65 -16.99
N ASP A 98 -2.80 -3.80 -16.95
CA ASP A 98 -2.25 -3.18 -18.15
C ASP A 98 -1.27 -4.15 -18.82
N THR A 99 -1.66 -4.68 -19.98
CA THR A 99 -0.83 -5.59 -20.79
C THR A 99 0.50 -5.01 -21.28
N ASN A 100 0.70 -3.69 -21.19
CA ASN A 100 1.99 -3.06 -21.48
C ASN A 100 2.96 -3.12 -20.30
N ASP A 101 2.45 -3.40 -19.10
CA ASP A 101 3.29 -3.54 -17.92
C ASP A 101 4.10 -4.83 -17.95
N ASN A 102 5.31 -4.73 -17.42
CA ASN A 102 6.22 -5.83 -17.19
C ASN A 102 6.86 -5.66 -15.81
N TYR A 103 7.68 -6.63 -15.43
CA TYR A 103 8.38 -6.61 -14.13
C TYR A 103 9.07 -5.26 -13.84
N LEU A 104 9.80 -4.70 -14.81
CA LEU A 104 10.54 -3.46 -14.60
C LEU A 104 9.61 -2.25 -14.49
N SER A 105 8.52 -2.19 -15.27
CA SER A 105 7.57 -1.08 -15.14
C SER A 105 6.82 -1.13 -13.81
N LEU A 106 6.40 -2.32 -13.35
CA LEU A 106 5.72 -2.51 -12.07
C LEU A 106 6.64 -2.23 -10.88
N MET A 107 7.90 -2.65 -10.93
CA MET A 107 8.88 -2.30 -9.89
C MET A 107 9.18 -0.80 -9.85
N ASN A 108 9.18 -0.10 -10.99
CA ASN A 108 9.31 1.35 -11.01
C ASN A 108 8.05 2.04 -10.46
N LYS A 109 6.85 1.51 -10.74
CA LYS A 109 5.60 1.99 -10.11
C LYS A 109 5.64 1.79 -8.59
N ASN A 110 6.07 0.62 -8.10
CA ASN A 110 6.28 0.37 -6.67
C ASN A 110 7.21 1.42 -6.05
N LEU A 111 8.36 1.68 -6.68
CA LEU A 111 9.30 2.69 -6.18
C LEU A 111 8.66 4.08 -6.10
N ASN A 112 7.97 4.52 -7.16
CA ASN A 112 7.33 5.83 -7.19
C ASN A 112 6.24 5.96 -6.12
N ASN A 113 5.40 4.92 -5.97
CA ASN A 113 4.32 4.91 -4.99
C ASN A 113 4.86 4.88 -3.55
N LEU A 114 5.96 4.15 -3.31
CA LEU A 114 6.65 4.15 -2.01
C LEU A 114 7.22 5.54 -1.68
N VAL A 115 7.85 6.19 -2.66
CA VAL A 115 8.37 7.56 -2.50
C VAL A 115 7.23 8.52 -2.14
N ASN A 116 6.14 8.50 -2.93
CA ASN A 116 4.96 9.34 -2.67
C ASN A 116 4.35 9.09 -1.28
N GLY A 117 4.17 7.82 -0.90
CA GLY A 117 3.49 7.45 0.34
C GLY A 117 4.32 7.72 1.60
N ILE A 118 5.65 7.63 1.51
CA ILE A 118 6.56 7.96 2.63
C ILE A 118 6.74 9.48 2.79
N GLY A 119 6.34 10.28 1.81
CA GLY A 119 6.43 11.75 1.85
C GLY A 119 7.74 12.30 1.30
N CYS A 120 8.31 11.60 0.31
CA CYS A 120 9.34 12.09 -0.59
C CYS A 120 8.70 12.44 -1.96
#